data_AF-A0A545TT02-F1
#
_entry.id   AF-A0A545TT02-F1
#
_cell.length_a   1.000
_cell.length_b   1.000
_cell.length_c   1.000
_cell.angle_alpha   90.00
_cell.angle_beta   90.00
_cell.angle_gamma   90.00
#
_symmetry.space_group_name_H-M   'P 1'
#
loop_
_entity.id
_entity.type
_entity.pdbx_description
1 polymer ?
#
loop_
_entity_poly.entity_id
_entity_poly.type
_entity_poly.pdbx_seq_one_letter_code
_entity_poly.pdbx_strand_id
1 'polypeptide(L)'
;MTLKDQLLKRAEAFCTKERISTARFATIVHNQGAFFERLERGGTLTTATYEKFERVFSDPVAWEEAKAAAAARERASRQERMAS
;
A
#
# COMPACT_ATOMS: atom_id res chain seq x y z
N MET A 1 -18.78 -2.23 12.53
CA MET A 1 -17.57 -2.40 11.70
C MET A 1 -17.10 -1.01 11.31
N THR A 2 -15.86 -0.64 11.62
CA THR A 2 -15.30 0.69 11.31
C THR A 2 -14.66 0.71 9.92
N LEU A 3 -14.38 1.91 9.36
CA LEU A 3 -13.61 2.04 8.12
C LEU A 3 -12.23 1.37 8.22
N LYS A 4 -11.61 1.42 9.40
CA LYS A 4 -10.36 0.72 9.71
C LYS A 4 -10.53 -0.80 9.55
N ASP A 5 -11.56 -1.39 10.15
CA ASP A 5 -11.79 -2.84 10.08
C ASP A 5 -12.08 -3.29 8.64
N GLN A 6 -12.81 -2.48 7.88
CA GLN A 6 -13.07 -2.72 6.47
C GLN A 6 -11.78 -2.71 5.64
N LEU A 7 -10.94 -1.70 5.86
CA LEU A 7 -9.66 -1.59 5.18
C LEU A 7 -8.74 -2.78 5.51
N LEU A 8 -8.63 -3.18 6.78
CA LEU A 8 -7.82 -4.33 7.20
C LEU A 8 -8.30 -5.63 6.52
N LYS A 9 -9.61 -5.91 6.57
CA LYS A 9 -10.19 -7.12 5.97
C LYS A 9 -9.99 -7.17 4.45
N ARG A 10 -10.18 -6.05 3.76
CA ARG A 10 -10.00 -5.98 2.30
C ARG A 10 -8.53 -6.07 1.91
N ALA A 11 -7.64 -5.44 2.68
CA ALA A 11 -6.21 -5.53 2.46
C ALA A 11 -5.72 -6.98 2.59
N GLU A 12 -6.17 -7.71 3.60
CA GLU A 12 -5.82 -9.14 3.78
C GLU A 12 -6.28 -9.99 2.60
N ALA A 13 -7.54 -9.83 2.16
CA ALA A 13 -8.07 -10.56 1.01
C ALA A 13 -7.32 -10.23 -0.29
N PHE A 14 -7.04 -8.94 -0.52
CA PHE A 14 -6.28 -8.49 -1.68
C PHE A 14 -4.84 -9.02 -1.67
N CYS A 15 -4.16 -8.92 -0.52
CA CYS A 15 -2.80 -9.41 -0.34
C CYS A 15 -2.70 -10.93 -0.57
N THR A 16 -3.71 -11.68 -0.11
CA THR A 16 -3.80 -13.13 -0.35
C THR A 16 -3.93 -13.43 -1.85
N LYS A 17 -4.79 -12.70 -2.57
CA LYS A 17 -4.99 -12.86 -4.01
C LYS A 17 -3.71 -12.53 -4.80
N GLU A 18 -3.07 -11.41 -4.48
CA GLU A 18 -1.87 -10.92 -5.17
C GLU A 18 -0.58 -11.59 -4.68
N ARG A 19 -0.65 -12.44 -3.66
CA ARG A 19 0.48 -13.15 -3.03
C ARG A 19 1.58 -12.21 -2.53
N ILE A 20 1.19 -11.13 -1.87
CA ILE A 20 2.10 -10.17 -1.24
C ILE A 20 1.78 -9.98 0.23
N SER A 21 2.72 -9.43 1.01
CA SER A 21 2.45 -9.03 2.39
C SER A 21 1.73 -7.68 2.46
N THR A 22 1.01 -7.43 3.57
CA THR A 22 0.41 -6.12 3.87
C THR A 22 1.46 -5.00 3.93
N ALA A 23 2.67 -5.31 4.42
CA ALA A 23 3.78 -4.36 4.43
C ALA A 23 4.25 -3.98 3.01
N ARG A 24 4.34 -4.96 2.10
CA ARG A 24 4.67 -4.69 0.69
C ARG A 24 3.54 -3.92 0.02
N PHE A 25 2.29 -4.30 0.26
CA PHE A 25 1.12 -3.61 -0.26
C PHE A 25 1.09 -2.14 0.16
N ALA A 26 1.27 -1.85 1.46
CA ALA A 26 1.31 -0.48 1.96
C ALA A 26 2.50 0.33 1.42
N THR A 27 3.65 -0.30 1.21
CA THR A 27 4.79 0.34 0.54
C THR A 27 4.45 0.73 -0.89
N ILE A 28 3.77 -0.15 -1.63
CA ILE A 28 3.41 0.12 -3.03
C ILE A 28 2.38 1.26 -3.13
N VAL A 29 1.32 1.21 -2.34
CA VAL A 29 0.18 2.15 -2.44
C VAL A 29 0.45 3.47 -1.70
N HIS A 30 1.09 3.41 -0.54
CA HIS A 30 1.22 4.54 0.39
C HIS A 30 2.67 4.89 0.77
N ASN A 31 3.67 4.19 0.22
CA ASN A 31 5.08 4.39 0.55
C ASN A 31 5.40 4.27 2.06
N GLN A 32 4.65 3.43 2.78
CA GLN A 32 4.83 3.23 4.22
C GLN A 32 4.57 1.78 4.63
N GLY A 33 5.61 0.96 4.71
CA GLY A 33 5.48 -0.47 5.00
C GLY A 33 4.84 -0.80 6.36
N ALA A 34 5.04 0.03 7.38
CA ALA A 34 4.47 -0.17 8.72
C ALA A 34 3.01 0.33 8.86
N PHE A 35 2.36 0.73 7.77
CA PHE A 35 1.03 1.35 7.83
C PHE A 35 -0.01 0.44 8.49
N PHE A 36 -0.14 -0.80 8.03
CA PHE A 36 -1.15 -1.74 8.55
C PHE A 36 -0.85 -2.19 9.98
N GLU A 37 0.41 -2.45 10.32
CA GLU A 37 0.82 -2.77 11.70
C GLU A 37 0.45 -1.64 12.67
N ARG A 38 0.74 -0.38 12.30
CA ARG A 38 0.35 0.78 13.11
C ARG A 38 -1.16 0.91 13.19
N LEU A 39 -1.87 0.63 12.10
CA LEU A 39 -3.32 0.69 12.07
C LEU A 39 -3.90 -0.35 13.04
N GLU A 40 -3.44 -1.60 13.02
CA GLU A 40 -3.83 -2.68 13.94
C GLU A 40 -3.64 -2.28 15.40
N ARG A 41 -2.51 -1.65 15.73
CA ARG A 41 -2.18 -1.16 17.08
C ARG A 41 -2.99 0.04 17.57
N GLY A 42 -4.01 0.47 16.82
CA GLY A 42 -4.88 1.58 17.21
C GLY A 42 -4.53 2.91 16.54
N GLY A 43 -3.63 2.91 15.55
CA GLY A 43 -3.35 4.07 14.73
C GLY A 43 -4.57 4.55 13.94
N THR A 44 -4.47 5.77 13.42
CA THR A 44 -5.50 6.41 12.60
C THR A 44 -5.10 6.43 11.14
N LEU A 45 -6.08 6.67 10.28
CA LEU A 45 -5.89 6.89 8.84
C LEU A 45 -6.70 8.10 8.41
N THR A 46 -6.24 8.79 7.37
CA THR A 46 -7.00 9.88 6.75
C THR A 46 -7.92 9.34 5.66
N THR A 47 -8.99 10.06 5.35
CA THR A 47 -9.90 9.72 4.24
C THR A 47 -9.14 9.56 2.92
N ALA A 48 -8.22 10.47 2.61
CA ALA A 48 -7.37 10.38 1.41
C ALA A 48 -6.51 9.10 1.37
N THR A 49 -6.08 8.59 2.54
CA THR A 49 -5.35 7.32 2.60
C THR A 49 -6.29 6.15 2.35
N TYR A 50 -7.49 6.16 2.93
CA TYR A 50 -8.52 5.16 2.68
C TYR A 50 -8.85 5.06 1.19
N GLU A 51 -9.14 6.20 0.55
CA GLU A 51 -9.50 6.28 -0.87
C GLU A 51 -8.41 5.76 -1.80
N LYS A 52 -7.13 5.96 -1.47
CA LYS A 52 -6.01 5.38 -2.23
C LYS A 52 -6.05 3.85 -2.25
N PHE A 53 -6.30 3.22 -1.11
CA PHE A 53 -6.41 1.76 -1.02
C PHE A 53 -7.69 1.26 -1.72
N GLU A 54 -8.80 1.96 -1.51
CA GLU A 54 -10.08 1.64 -2.16
C GLU A 54 -9.99 1.65 -3.68
N ARG A 55 -9.32 2.66 -4.25
CA ARG A 55 -9.08 2.73 -5.69
C ARG A 55 -8.36 1.48 -6.21
N VAL A 56 -7.34 1.01 -5.49
CA VAL A 56 -6.58 -0.19 -5.87
C VAL A 56 -7.43 -1.46 -5.76
N PHE A 57 -8.35 -1.52 -4.80
CA PHE A 57 -9.27 -2.65 -4.71
C PHE A 57 -10.33 -2.66 -5.82
N SER A 58 -10.77 -1.50 -6.29
CA SER A 58 -11.83 -1.37 -7.30
C SER A 58 -11.32 -1.42 -8.74
N ASP A 59 -10.06 -1.05 -8.98
CA ASP A 59 -9.51 -0.85 -10.31
C ASP A 59 -8.17 -1.60 -10.49
N PRO A 60 -8.14 -2.68 -11.30
CA PRO A 60 -6.91 -3.39 -11.61
C PRO A 60 -5.83 -2.52 -12.27
N VAL A 61 -6.21 -1.48 -13.03
CA VAL A 61 -5.26 -0.56 -13.65
C VAL A 61 -4.54 0.25 -12.57
N ALA A 62 -5.27 0.73 -11.56
CA ALA A 62 -4.69 1.44 -10.43
C ALA A 62 -3.66 0.60 -9.65
N TRP A 63 -3.82 -0.73 -9.62
CA TRP A 63 -2.82 -1.62 -9.02
C TRP A 63 -1.51 -1.65 -9.82
N GLU A 64 -1.61 -1.79 -11.15
CA GLU A 64 -0.44 -1.76 -12.03
C GLU A 64 0.28 -0.40 -11.98
N GLU A 65 -0.48 0.71 -11.98
CA GLU A 65 0.05 2.06 -11.81
C GLU A 65 0.83 2.20 -10.49
N ALA A 66 0.28 1.70 -9.39
CA ALA A 66 0.94 1.76 -8.08
C ALA A 66 2.25 0.96 -8.07
N LYS A 67 2.27 -0.24 -8.67
CA LYS A 67 3.49 -1.07 -8.81
C LYS A 67 4.54 -0.36 -9.65
N ALA A 68 4.16 0.22 -10.79
CA ALA A 68 5.07 0.96 -11.66
C ALA A 68 5.69 2.17 -10.93
N ALA A 69 4.87 2.92 -10.18
CA ALA A 69 5.35 4.03 -9.38
C ALA A 69 6.32 3.59 -8.27
N ALA A 70 6.03 2.48 -7.57
CA ALA A 70 6.94 1.91 -6.57
C ALA A 70 8.28 1.49 -7.18
N ALA A 71 8.26 0.79 -8.33
CA ALA A 71 9.47 0.40 -9.04
C ALA A 71 10.29 1.59 -9.55
N ALA A 72 9.64 2.68 -9.95
CA ALA A 72 10.32 3.92 -10.33
C ALA A 72 11.07 4.55 -9.13
N ARG A 73 10.43 4.62 -7.95
CA ARG A 73 11.06 5.12 -6.71
C ARG A 73 12.26 4.28 -6.29
N GLU A 74 12.14 2.95 -6.34
CA GLU A 74 13.23 2.01 -6.03
C GLU A 74 14.41 2.18 -6.98
N ARG A 75 14.16 2.34 -8.30
CA ARG A 75 15.20 2.60 -9.30
C ARG A 75 15.91 3.92 -9.06
N ALA A 76 15.17 5.00 -8.79
CA ALA A 76 15.75 6.30 -8.49
C ALA A 76 16.65 6.24 -7.24
N SER A 77 16.15 5.64 -6.15
CA SER A 77 16.92 5.48 -4.90
C SER A 77 18.19 4.66 -5.10
N ARG A 78 18.16 3.65 -6.00
CA ARG A 78 19.34 2.85 -6.33
C ARG A 78 20.37 3.63 -7.13
N GLN A 79 19.94 4.44 -8.10
CA GLN A 79 20.82 5.28 -8.90
C GLN A 79 21.54 6.32 -8.03
N GLU A 80 20.83 6.98 -7.11
CA GLU A 80 21.40 7.95 -6.17
C GLU A 80 22.50 7.33 -5.29
N ARG A 81 22.28 6.12 -4.78
CA ARG A 81 23.27 5.39 -3.96
C ARG A 81 24.51 4.95 -4.73
N MET A 82 24.41 4.76 -6.05
CA MET A 82 25.55 4.42 -6.89
C MET A 82 26.34 5.66 -7.34
N ALA A 83 25.72 6.84 -7.27
CA ALA A 83 26.34 8.11 -7.61
C ALA A 83 26.99 8.83 -6.42
N SER A 84 26.75 8.35 -5.19
CA SER A 84 27.34 8.85 -3.94
C SER A 84 28.55 8.02 -3.54
#